data_AF-A0A7S1E7L3-F1
#
_entry.id   AF-A0A7S1E7L3-F1
#
_cell.length_a   1.000
_cell.length_b   1.000
_cell.length_c   1.000
_cell.angle_alpha   90.00
_cell.angle_beta   90.00
_cell.angle_gamma   90.00
#
_symmetry.space_group_name_H-M   'P 1'
#
loop_
_entity.id
_entity.type
_entity.pdbx_description
1 polymer ?
#
loop_
_entity_poly.entity_id
_entity_poly.type
_entity_poly.pdbx_seq_one_letter_code
_entity_poly.pdbx_strand_id
1 'polypeptide(L)'
;VCPICIYKPIQDDRIERCVACGQLYHHICSLYNPLEPGSLVCQREECQSMAGGQQQRLLSAASLIDTGLGKFLTSKVRGMLSAGHPIIIKVLADNWRRSNHPLTWQFPYRHKAVFAFQQSAGGAELMMFGMHVHEFGAQSYPANQGRAYVQCIDSTPLYGAEQGDERQALLTTMLCGYFEYAQRMGFSIVHMHVPPPTYADTYIFTSRSLQVQ
;
A
#
# COMPACT_ATOMS: atom_id res chain seq x y z
N VAL A 1 16.47 -26.48 1.45
CA VAL A 1 15.33 -26.08 2.30
C VAL A 1 15.66 -24.70 2.83
N CYS A 2 14.72 -23.76 2.81
CA CYS A 2 15.03 -22.40 3.27
C CYS A 2 15.25 -22.39 4.80
N PRO A 3 16.31 -21.75 5.31
CA PRO A 3 16.56 -21.68 6.75
C PRO A 3 15.52 -20.88 7.56
N ILE A 4 14.66 -20.09 6.90
CA ILE A 4 13.65 -19.26 7.58
C ILE A 4 12.36 -20.03 7.79
N CYS A 5 11.80 -20.60 6.72
CA CYS A 5 10.51 -21.30 6.80
C CYS A 5 10.64 -22.83 6.93
N ILE A 6 11.83 -23.40 6.69
CA ILE A 6 12.08 -24.85 6.76
C ILE A 6 11.29 -25.65 5.68
N TYR A 7 10.64 -24.98 4.73
CA TYR A 7 9.94 -25.62 3.61
C TYR A 7 10.77 -25.64 2.31
N LYS A 8 10.39 -26.52 1.39
CA LYS A 8 10.84 -26.47 -0.01
C LYS A 8 10.08 -25.35 -0.74
N PRO A 9 10.67 -24.77 -1.80
CA PRO A 9 9.95 -23.80 -2.62
C PRO A 9 8.65 -24.40 -3.14
N ILE A 10 7.55 -23.68 -2.99
CA ILE A 10 6.30 -24.00 -3.70
C ILE A 10 6.51 -23.62 -5.18
N GLN A 11 5.69 -24.14 -6.08
CA GLN A 11 5.68 -23.73 -7.48
C GLN A 11 5.52 -22.19 -7.53
N ASP A 12 6.52 -21.49 -8.10
CA ASP A 12 6.68 -20.01 -8.16
C ASP A 12 7.52 -19.33 -7.04
N ASP A 13 8.01 -20.07 -6.04
CA ASP A 13 8.97 -19.51 -5.07
C ASP A 13 10.40 -19.46 -5.66
N ARG A 14 10.87 -18.26 -6.00
CA ARG A 14 12.27 -18.01 -6.36
C ARG A 14 13.19 -18.16 -5.15
N ILE A 15 14.41 -18.63 -5.39
CA ILE A 15 15.46 -18.78 -4.37
C ILE A 15 16.70 -17.98 -4.74
N GLU A 16 17.38 -17.45 -3.73
CA GLU A 16 18.64 -16.73 -3.87
C GLU A 16 19.67 -17.27 -2.88
N ARG A 17 20.95 -17.26 -3.28
CA ARG A 17 22.06 -17.66 -2.43
C ARG A 17 22.60 -16.48 -1.64
N CYS A 18 22.73 -16.65 -0.32
CA CYS A 18 23.42 -15.66 0.49
C CYS A 18 24.93 -15.66 0.17
N VAL A 19 25.51 -14.50 -0.12
CA VAL A 19 26.94 -14.37 -0.47
C VAL A 19 27.88 -14.61 0.71
N ALA A 20 27.39 -14.47 1.95
CA ALA A 20 28.18 -14.66 3.16
C ALA A 20 28.22 -16.13 3.62
N CYS A 21 27.05 -16.76 3.83
CA CYS A 21 26.98 -18.14 4.35
C CYS A 21 26.74 -19.22 3.27
N GLY A 22 26.52 -18.83 2.01
CA GLY A 22 26.28 -19.74 0.90
C GLY A 22 24.95 -20.49 0.93
N GLN A 23 24.10 -20.27 1.93
CA GLN A 23 22.79 -20.92 2.08
C GLN A 23 21.75 -20.34 1.12
N LEU A 24 20.78 -21.17 0.73
CA LEU A 24 19.68 -20.81 -0.18
C LEU A 24 18.45 -20.36 0.61
N TYR A 25 17.93 -19.18 0.29
CA TYR A 25 16.73 -18.61 0.91
C TYR A 25 15.66 -18.37 -0.15
N HIS A 26 14.38 -18.51 0.22
CA HIS A 26 13.29 -18.01 -0.63
C HIS A 26 13.32 -16.49 -0.66
N HIS A 27 13.09 -15.89 -1.83
CA HIS A 27 13.05 -14.43 -1.99
C HIS A 27 12.06 -13.77 -1.02
N ILE A 28 10.86 -14.36 -0.86
CA ILE A 28 9.83 -13.86 0.04
C ILE A 28 10.30 -13.94 1.50
N CYS A 29 10.88 -15.06 1.91
CA CYS A 29 11.34 -15.26 3.29
C CYS A 29 12.47 -14.30 3.67
N SER A 30 13.42 -14.07 2.77
CA SER A 30 14.54 -13.13 3.01
C SER A 30 14.20 -11.68 2.65
N LEU A 31 13.01 -11.42 2.10
CA LEU A 31 12.60 -10.14 1.53
C LEU A 31 13.61 -9.59 0.51
N TYR A 32 14.25 -10.49 -0.25
CA TYR A 32 15.20 -10.15 -1.29
C TYR A 32 14.47 -9.70 -2.55
N ASN A 33 14.82 -8.51 -3.03
CA ASN A 33 14.28 -7.95 -4.25
C ASN A 33 15.38 -7.92 -5.34
N PRO A 34 15.29 -8.76 -6.38
CA PRO A 34 16.30 -8.80 -7.44
C PRO A 34 16.32 -7.53 -8.32
N LEU A 35 15.36 -6.61 -8.14
CA LEU A 35 15.36 -5.29 -8.78
C LEU A 35 16.24 -4.29 -8.03
N GLU A 36 16.55 -4.54 -6.76
CA GLU A 36 17.49 -3.70 -6.01
C GLU A 36 18.92 -4.13 -6.32
N PRO A 37 19.87 -3.19 -6.46
CA PRO A 37 21.26 -3.53 -6.69
C PRO A 37 21.86 -4.25 -5.48
N GLY A 38 22.68 -5.25 -5.77
CA GLY A 38 23.44 -6.03 -4.80
C GLY A 38 22.97 -7.48 -4.71
N SER A 39 23.63 -8.25 -3.85
CA SER A 39 23.36 -9.67 -3.66
C SER A 39 22.79 -9.93 -2.27
N LEU A 40 22.04 -11.02 -2.11
CA LEU A 40 21.46 -11.38 -0.82
C LEU A 40 22.53 -11.54 0.28
N VAL A 41 22.37 -10.79 1.38
CA VAL A 41 22.98 -11.06 2.68
C VAL A 41 21.86 -11.41 3.66
N CYS A 42 21.87 -12.63 4.23
CA CYS A 42 20.80 -13.06 5.12
C CYS A 42 20.85 -12.36 6.49
N GLN A 43 19.73 -12.36 7.23
CA GLN A 43 19.58 -11.65 8.50
C GLN A 43 20.35 -12.27 9.69
N ARG A 44 21.22 -13.27 9.46
CA ARG A 44 22.08 -13.80 10.53
C ARG A 44 23.12 -12.74 10.90
N GLU A 45 23.29 -12.48 12.20
CA GLU A 45 24.20 -11.43 12.69
C GLU A 45 25.61 -11.53 12.09
N GLU A 46 26.18 -12.73 12.07
CA GLU A 46 27.50 -13.00 11.45
C GLU A 46 27.58 -12.54 9.98
N CYS A 47 26.53 -12.78 9.20
CA CYS A 47 26.48 -12.39 7.78
C CYS A 47 26.31 -10.88 7.64
N GLN A 48 25.48 -10.26 8.47
CA GLN A 48 25.27 -8.80 8.49
C GLN A 48 26.55 -8.05 8.90
N SER A 49 27.28 -8.55 9.90
CA SER A 49 28.55 -7.97 10.35
C SER A 49 29.63 -8.05 9.27
N MET A 50 29.73 -9.17 8.54
CA MET A 50 30.70 -9.31 7.44
C MET A 50 30.39 -8.42 6.23
N ALA A 51 29.13 -8.11 5.98
CA ALA A 51 28.70 -7.29 4.85
C ALA A 51 28.77 -5.76 5.10
N GLY A 52 29.20 -5.33 6.30
CA GLY A 52 29.23 -3.91 6.67
C GLY A 52 27.88 -3.35 7.11
N GLY A 53 26.93 -4.21 7.51
CA GLY A 53 25.62 -3.82 8.06
C GLY A 53 24.43 -4.14 7.14
N GLN A 54 23.24 -3.71 7.56
CA GLN A 54 22.00 -3.92 6.81
C GLN A 54 22.07 -3.22 5.45
N GLN A 55 21.84 -3.99 4.38
CA GLN A 55 21.71 -3.47 3.04
C GLN A 55 20.53 -2.49 2.99
N GLN A 56 20.81 -1.21 2.72
CA GLN A 56 19.78 -0.19 2.62
C GLN A 56 18.85 -0.53 1.44
N ARG A 57 17.56 -0.66 1.72
CA ARG A 57 16.54 -0.75 0.68
C ARG A 57 16.48 0.59 -0.06
N LEU A 58 16.71 0.56 -1.36
CA LEU A 58 16.68 1.73 -2.21
C LEU A 58 15.24 2.03 -2.65
N LEU A 59 14.40 1.00 -2.73
CA LEU A 59 12.99 1.11 -3.08
C LEU A 59 12.15 1.13 -1.80
N SER A 60 12.04 2.30 -1.19
CA SER A 60 11.24 2.51 0.02
C SER A 60 10.03 3.41 -0.23
N ALA A 61 8.94 3.21 0.51
CA ALA A 61 7.79 4.10 0.52
C ALA A 61 8.20 5.53 0.87
N ALA A 62 9.16 5.70 1.79
CA ALA A 62 9.71 7.00 2.14
C ALA A 62 10.32 7.74 0.95
N SER A 63 10.97 7.02 0.02
CA SER A 63 11.60 7.59 -1.19
C SER A 63 10.61 8.05 -2.27
N LEU A 64 9.33 7.65 -2.18
CA LEU A 64 8.31 8.06 -3.13
C LEU A 64 8.00 9.56 -3.03
N ILE A 65 7.60 10.16 -4.14
CA ILE A 65 7.29 11.60 -4.20
C ILE A 65 6.12 11.93 -3.26
N ASP A 66 6.29 12.96 -2.43
CA ASP A 66 5.22 13.48 -1.61
C ASP A 66 4.24 14.35 -2.42
N THR A 67 2.97 14.30 -2.03
CA THR A 67 1.93 15.22 -2.52
C THR A 67 1.27 15.95 -1.35
N GLY A 68 0.57 17.06 -1.63
CA GLY A 68 -0.20 17.78 -0.61
C GLY A 68 -1.22 16.88 0.11
N LEU A 69 -1.93 16.06 -0.64
CA LEU A 69 -2.86 15.05 -0.10
C LEU A 69 -2.13 14.00 0.75
N GLY A 70 -1.02 13.45 0.26
CA GLY A 70 -0.24 12.44 0.99
C GLY A 70 0.27 12.97 2.33
N LYS A 71 0.86 14.17 2.36
CA LYS A 71 1.32 14.81 3.60
C LYS A 71 0.17 15.10 4.57
N PHE A 72 -0.96 15.58 4.05
CA PHE A 72 -2.15 15.86 4.85
C PHE A 72 -2.71 14.59 5.50
N LEU A 73 -2.88 13.51 4.74
CA LEU A 73 -3.37 12.26 5.29
C LEU A 73 -2.36 11.62 6.26
N THR A 74 -1.06 11.71 5.95
CA THR A 74 0.01 11.27 6.87
C THR A 74 -0.06 11.98 8.22
N SER A 75 -0.39 13.28 8.25
CA SER A 75 -0.54 13.99 9.51
C SER A 75 -1.79 13.59 10.28
N LYS A 76 -2.87 13.18 9.59
CA LYS A 76 -4.11 12.70 10.23
C LYS A 76 -3.94 11.33 10.88
N VAL A 77 -3.13 10.45 10.31
CA VAL A 77 -2.91 9.09 10.84
C VAL A 77 -1.74 9.00 11.82
N ARG A 78 -1.05 10.12 12.07
CA ARG A 78 0.11 10.15 12.96
C ARG A 78 -0.32 9.81 14.39
N GLY A 79 0.32 8.80 14.97
CA GLY A 79 0.09 8.38 16.36
C GLY A 79 -1.13 7.48 16.57
N MET A 80 -1.78 7.00 15.50
CA MET A 80 -2.96 6.14 15.61
C MET A 80 -2.67 4.70 16.03
N LEU A 81 -1.50 4.16 15.69
CA LEU A 81 -1.18 2.75 15.95
C LEU A 81 -0.29 2.60 17.18
N SER A 82 -0.61 1.59 17.99
CA SER A 82 0.01 1.30 19.29
C SER A 82 1.51 0.98 19.19
N ALA A 83 1.97 0.59 18.00
CA ALA A 83 3.26 -0.06 17.81
C ALA A 83 4.45 0.89 17.61
N GLY A 84 4.29 2.22 17.67
CA GLY A 84 5.41 3.16 17.47
C GLY A 84 6.03 3.14 16.07
N HIS A 85 5.41 2.45 15.12
CA HIS A 85 5.85 2.37 13.72
C HIS A 85 5.12 3.43 12.89
N PRO A 86 5.83 4.36 12.23
CA PRO A 86 5.21 5.44 11.48
C PRO A 86 4.45 4.91 10.26
N ILE A 87 3.24 5.43 10.06
CA ILE A 87 2.48 5.26 8.83
C ILE A 87 2.79 6.42 7.90
N ILE A 88 3.09 6.13 6.65
CA ILE A 88 3.30 7.10 5.59
C ILE A 88 2.24 6.90 4.51
N ILE A 89 1.57 7.99 4.12
CA ILE A 89 0.59 7.97 3.04
C ILE A 89 1.21 8.54 1.77
N LYS A 90 1.07 7.82 0.65
CA LYS A 90 1.55 8.24 -0.66
C LYS A 90 0.45 8.20 -1.70
N VAL A 91 0.50 9.15 -2.64
CA VAL A 91 -0.35 9.15 -3.83
C VAL A 91 0.48 8.61 -4.98
N LEU A 92 0.25 7.34 -5.34
CA LEU A 92 1.07 6.61 -6.31
C LEU A 92 0.66 6.88 -7.76
N ALA A 93 -0.58 7.31 -7.96
CA ALA A 93 -1.08 7.73 -9.25
C ALA A 93 -1.86 9.03 -9.07
N ASP A 94 -1.61 9.99 -9.95
CA ASP A 94 -2.38 11.23 -10.05
C ASP A 94 -2.38 11.69 -11.51
N ASN A 95 -3.44 11.33 -12.25
CA ASN A 95 -3.46 11.50 -13.70
C ASN A 95 -4.86 11.80 -14.23
N TRP A 96 -4.92 12.49 -15.37
CA TRP A 96 -6.17 12.72 -16.08
C TRP A 96 -6.62 11.46 -16.81
N ARG A 97 -7.88 11.12 -16.65
CA ARG A 97 -8.57 10.02 -17.31
C ARG A 97 -9.84 10.52 -17.98
N ARG A 98 -10.37 9.72 -18.90
CA ARG A 98 -11.68 9.91 -19.50
C ARG A 98 -12.57 8.73 -19.15
N SER A 99 -13.87 8.97 -18.94
CA SER A 99 -14.82 7.88 -18.77
C SER A 99 -14.92 7.09 -20.08
N ASN A 100 -14.72 5.77 -20.02
CA ASN A 100 -14.86 4.87 -21.17
C ASN A 100 -16.21 4.14 -21.16
N HIS A 101 -17.21 4.68 -20.45
CA HIS A 101 -18.49 4.00 -20.32
C HIS A 101 -19.30 4.13 -21.62
N PRO A 102 -19.79 3.01 -22.22
CA PRO A 102 -20.41 3.01 -23.54
C PRO A 102 -21.63 3.93 -23.68
N LEU A 103 -22.32 4.18 -22.56
CA LEU A 103 -23.56 4.96 -22.51
C LEU A 103 -23.36 6.42 -22.06
N THR A 104 -22.13 6.86 -21.80
CA THR A 104 -21.86 8.25 -21.38
C THR A 104 -20.86 8.92 -22.30
N TRP A 105 -21.07 10.20 -22.60
CA TRP A 105 -20.06 11.06 -23.21
C TRP A 105 -18.75 10.97 -22.41
N GLN A 106 -17.61 10.83 -23.08
CA GLN A 106 -16.31 10.75 -22.41
C GLN A 106 -16.01 12.07 -21.70
N PHE A 107 -16.11 12.10 -20.38
CA PHE A 107 -15.80 13.28 -19.59
C PHE A 107 -14.47 13.13 -18.86
N PRO A 108 -13.66 14.20 -18.76
CA PRO A 108 -12.40 14.15 -18.06
C PRO A 108 -12.61 14.12 -16.55
N TYR A 109 -11.76 13.37 -15.85
CA TYR A 109 -11.65 13.36 -14.40
C TYR A 109 -10.21 13.09 -13.99
N ARG A 110 -9.87 13.47 -12.76
CA ARG A 110 -8.56 13.18 -12.18
C ARG A 110 -8.66 11.90 -11.36
N HIS A 111 -7.90 10.87 -11.74
CA HIS A 111 -7.78 9.63 -10.99
C HIS A 111 -6.63 9.76 -9.99
N LYS A 112 -6.89 9.40 -8.73
CA LYS A 112 -5.83 9.25 -7.73
C LYS A 112 -5.85 7.87 -7.10
N ALA A 113 -4.67 7.31 -6.87
CA ALA A 113 -4.47 6.08 -6.12
C ALA A 113 -3.65 6.39 -4.86
N VAL A 114 -4.26 6.23 -3.69
CA VAL A 114 -3.73 6.61 -2.39
C VAL A 114 -3.47 5.36 -1.57
N PHE A 115 -2.25 5.21 -1.04
CA PHE A 115 -1.84 4.02 -0.29
C PHE A 115 -1.18 4.39 1.03
N ALA A 116 -1.39 3.56 2.05
CA ALA A 116 -0.70 3.66 3.34
C ALA A 116 0.35 2.57 3.47
N PHE A 117 1.51 2.98 3.95
CA PHE A 117 2.66 2.11 4.22
C PHE A 117 3.04 2.20 5.68
N GLN A 118 3.24 1.05 6.32
CA GLN A 118 3.78 0.95 7.68
C GLN A 118 5.14 0.27 7.63
N GLN A 119 6.13 0.90 8.25
CA GLN A 119 7.43 0.26 8.46
C GLN A 119 7.33 -0.78 9.57
N SER A 120 7.89 -1.97 9.40
CA SER A 120 7.95 -3.00 10.44
C SER A 120 9.28 -2.95 11.19
N ALA A 121 9.32 -3.54 12.38
CA ALA A 121 10.53 -3.62 13.21
C ALA A 121 11.72 -4.31 12.51
N GLY A 122 11.45 -5.15 11.50
CA GLY A 122 12.46 -5.83 10.69
C GLY A 122 12.92 -5.06 9.45
N GLY A 123 12.58 -3.77 9.34
CA GLY A 123 12.94 -2.92 8.19
C GLY A 123 12.21 -3.29 6.89
N ALA A 124 11.11 -4.05 6.98
CA ALA A 124 10.19 -4.25 5.87
C ALA A 124 9.17 -3.11 5.83
N GLU A 125 8.59 -2.85 4.68
CA GLU A 125 7.47 -1.92 4.54
C GLU A 125 6.24 -2.69 4.08
N LEU A 126 5.13 -2.48 4.77
CA LEU A 126 3.86 -3.16 4.53
C LEU A 126 2.88 -2.15 3.94
N MET A 127 2.34 -2.48 2.77
CA MET A 127 1.23 -1.74 2.18
C MET A 127 -0.08 -2.25 2.81
N MET A 128 -0.71 -1.42 3.63
CA MET A 128 -1.78 -1.83 4.54
C MET A 128 -3.17 -1.32 4.12
N PHE A 129 -3.21 -0.28 3.29
CA PHE A 129 -4.43 0.39 2.84
C PHE A 129 -4.26 0.88 1.41
N GLY A 130 -5.34 0.81 0.63
CA GLY A 130 -5.44 1.40 -0.70
C GLY A 130 -6.80 2.07 -0.89
N MET A 131 -6.81 3.17 -1.66
CA MET A 131 -8.03 3.85 -2.07
C MET A 131 -7.86 4.47 -3.46
N HIS A 132 -8.85 4.24 -4.32
CA HIS A 132 -8.94 4.89 -5.62
C HIS A 132 -10.08 5.92 -5.62
N VAL A 133 -9.77 7.14 -6.08
CA VAL A 133 -10.74 8.23 -6.17
C VAL A 133 -10.76 8.86 -7.55
N HIS A 134 -11.96 9.26 -7.98
CA HIS A 134 -12.20 10.02 -9.20
C HIS A 134 -12.68 11.42 -8.82
N GLU A 135 -11.92 12.43 -9.18
CA GLU A 135 -12.21 13.83 -8.89
C GLU A 135 -12.67 14.57 -10.14
N PHE A 136 -13.88 15.12 -10.10
CA PHE A 136 -14.52 15.83 -11.20
C PHE A 136 -14.47 17.34 -10.95
N GLY A 137 -13.39 17.97 -11.41
CA GLY A 137 -13.17 19.41 -11.29
C GLY A 137 -14.00 20.24 -12.28
N ALA A 138 -13.69 21.53 -12.38
CA ALA A 138 -14.39 22.47 -13.27
C ALA A 138 -14.31 22.10 -14.78
N GLN A 139 -13.32 21.29 -15.18
CA GLN A 139 -13.17 20.83 -16.56
C GLN A 139 -14.06 19.63 -16.90
N SER A 140 -14.75 19.04 -15.92
CA SER A 140 -15.67 17.92 -16.11
C SER A 140 -17.04 18.40 -16.63
N TYR A 141 -17.89 17.45 -17.03
CA TYR A 141 -19.26 17.73 -17.49
C TYR A 141 -20.06 18.47 -16.41
N PRO A 142 -20.90 19.47 -16.74
CA PRO A 142 -21.56 20.34 -15.75
C PRO A 142 -22.28 19.61 -14.60
N ALA A 143 -22.96 18.49 -14.88
CA ALA A 143 -23.65 17.71 -13.85
C ALA A 143 -22.70 17.06 -12.82
N ASN A 144 -21.44 16.83 -13.20
CA ASN A 144 -20.44 16.15 -12.38
C ASN A 144 -19.45 17.12 -11.70
N GLN A 145 -19.45 18.40 -12.05
CA GLN A 145 -18.49 19.37 -11.49
C GLN A 145 -18.63 19.47 -9.97
N GLY A 146 -17.49 19.55 -9.28
CA GLY A 146 -17.42 19.68 -7.82
C GLY A 146 -17.70 18.36 -7.08
N ARG A 147 -17.73 17.21 -7.77
CA ARG A 147 -17.95 15.90 -7.16
C ARG A 147 -16.65 15.09 -7.09
N ALA A 148 -16.50 14.31 -6.03
CA ALA A 148 -15.51 13.25 -5.95
C ALA A 148 -16.21 11.90 -5.79
N TYR A 149 -15.60 10.82 -6.27
CA TYR A 149 -16.12 9.47 -6.17
C TYR A 149 -15.04 8.55 -5.60
N VAL A 150 -15.29 7.95 -4.43
CA VAL A 150 -14.46 6.86 -3.90
C VAL A 150 -14.85 5.60 -4.66
N GLN A 151 -14.00 5.20 -5.60
CA GLN A 151 -14.27 4.06 -6.48
C GLN A 151 -14.18 2.75 -5.70
N CYS A 152 -13.10 2.60 -4.95
CA CYS A 152 -12.88 1.47 -4.06
C CYS A 152 -11.94 1.86 -2.94
N ILE A 153 -12.06 1.14 -1.84
CA ILE A 153 -11.23 1.20 -0.66
C ILE A 153 -10.98 -0.24 -0.23
N ASP A 154 -9.76 -0.52 0.17
CA ASP A 154 -9.36 -1.85 0.60
C ASP A 154 -8.27 -1.75 1.67
N SER A 155 -8.15 -2.78 2.48
CA SER A 155 -7.09 -2.89 3.49
C SER A 155 -6.71 -4.34 3.67
N THR A 156 -5.44 -4.59 3.96
CA THR A 156 -4.99 -5.90 4.43
C THR A 156 -5.09 -5.93 5.95
N PRO A 157 -5.23 -7.12 6.59
CA PRO A 157 -4.97 -7.22 8.02
C PRO A 157 -3.61 -6.59 8.30
N LEU A 158 -3.55 -5.72 9.32
CA LEU A 158 -2.26 -5.27 9.81
C LEU A 158 -1.56 -6.55 10.29
N TYR A 159 -0.24 -6.64 10.10
CA TYR A 159 0.57 -7.81 10.48
C TYR A 159 0.09 -8.42 11.82
N GLY A 160 0.32 -9.72 12.08
CA GLY A 160 -0.25 -10.52 13.19
C GLY A 160 -0.15 -9.98 14.65
N ALA A 161 0.30 -8.75 14.85
CA ALA A 161 0.19 -7.94 16.05
C ALA A 161 -0.98 -6.92 16.05
N GLU A 162 -1.85 -6.85 15.02
CA GLU A 162 -3.04 -5.97 15.01
C GLU A 162 -3.85 -6.15 16.31
N GLN A 163 -4.12 -5.05 17.03
CA GLN A 163 -4.89 -5.08 18.27
C GLN A 163 -6.24 -4.36 18.09
N GLY A 164 -7.33 -5.01 18.50
CA GLY A 164 -8.65 -4.40 18.59
C GLY A 164 -9.13 -3.80 17.26
N ASP A 165 -9.42 -2.50 17.25
CA ASP A 165 -10.05 -1.77 16.14
C ASP A 165 -9.06 -0.97 15.28
N GLU A 166 -7.76 -1.24 15.36
CA GLU A 166 -6.71 -0.46 14.69
C GLU A 166 -6.92 -0.30 13.16
N ARG A 167 -7.30 -1.38 12.47
CA ARG A 167 -7.62 -1.33 11.04
C ARG A 167 -8.86 -0.50 10.74
N GLN A 168 -9.93 -0.67 11.54
CA GLN A 168 -11.16 0.10 11.39
C GLN A 168 -10.91 1.60 11.63
N ALA A 169 -10.08 1.91 12.63
CA ALA A 169 -9.64 3.27 12.92
C ALA A 169 -8.88 3.85 11.71
N LEU A 170 -7.89 3.13 11.17
CA LEU A 170 -7.13 3.56 9.99
C LEU A 170 -8.05 3.84 8.79
N LEU A 171 -8.95 2.90 8.45
CA LEU A 171 -9.92 3.06 7.36
C LEU A 171 -10.76 4.34 7.54
N THR A 172 -11.30 4.52 8.74
CA THR A 172 -12.17 5.66 9.07
C THR A 172 -11.41 6.98 8.99
N THR A 173 -10.22 7.07 9.59
CA THR A 173 -9.40 8.29 9.55
C THR A 173 -8.96 8.64 8.13
N MET A 174 -8.62 7.63 7.31
CA MET A 174 -8.25 7.85 5.91
C MET A 174 -9.41 8.42 5.10
N LEU A 175 -10.62 7.87 5.24
CA LEU A 175 -11.82 8.38 4.57
C LEU A 175 -12.18 9.81 5.04
N CYS A 176 -12.29 10.02 6.35
CA CYS A 176 -12.60 11.33 6.91
C CYS A 176 -11.55 12.38 6.51
N GLY A 177 -10.27 12.02 6.55
CA GLY A 177 -9.17 12.88 6.10
C GLY A 177 -9.30 13.22 4.61
N TYR A 178 -9.64 12.25 3.76
CA TYR A 178 -9.85 12.53 2.34
C TYR A 178 -11.05 13.47 2.13
N PHE A 179 -12.16 13.28 2.82
CA PHE A 179 -13.34 14.14 2.71
C PHE A 179 -13.03 15.59 3.11
N GLU A 180 -12.28 15.77 4.20
CA GLU A 180 -11.83 17.10 4.63
C GLU A 180 -10.89 17.74 3.60
N TYR A 181 -9.97 16.96 3.02
CA TYR A 181 -9.09 17.46 1.96
C TYR A 181 -9.88 17.83 0.70
N ALA A 182 -10.81 16.97 0.28
CA ALA A 182 -11.66 17.21 -0.89
C ALA A 182 -12.49 18.50 -0.72
N GLN A 183 -13.06 18.71 0.47
CA GLN A 183 -13.78 19.94 0.79
C GLN A 183 -12.87 21.18 0.66
N ARG A 184 -11.65 21.13 1.19
CA ARG A 184 -10.65 22.22 1.06
C ARG A 184 -10.26 22.51 -0.38
N MET A 185 -10.29 21.49 -1.24
CA MET A 185 -10.03 21.62 -2.68
C MET A 185 -11.25 22.10 -3.49
N GLY A 186 -12.39 22.34 -2.83
CA GLY A 186 -13.61 22.88 -3.47
C GLY A 186 -14.60 21.82 -3.97
N PHE A 187 -14.41 20.55 -3.61
CA PHE A 187 -15.43 19.52 -3.88
C PHE A 187 -16.56 19.64 -2.85
N SER A 188 -17.80 19.64 -3.33
CA SER A 188 -19.00 19.81 -2.49
C SER A 188 -19.69 18.49 -2.14
N ILE A 189 -19.49 17.44 -2.95
CA ILE A 189 -20.15 16.14 -2.76
C ILE A 189 -19.13 15.02 -2.99
N VAL A 190 -19.05 14.08 -2.04
CA VAL A 190 -18.32 12.82 -2.21
C VAL A 190 -19.32 11.68 -2.31
N HIS A 191 -19.19 10.88 -3.36
CA HIS A 191 -19.95 9.67 -3.58
C HIS A 191 -19.09 8.48 -3.16
N MET A 192 -19.68 7.53 -2.46
CA MET A 192 -19.02 6.28 -2.08
C MET A 192 -19.99 5.13 -2.33
N HIS A 193 -19.55 4.14 -3.08
CA HIS A 193 -20.30 2.89 -3.23
C HIS A 193 -19.74 1.87 -2.26
N VAL A 194 -20.60 1.35 -1.40
CA VAL A 194 -20.28 0.25 -0.49
C VAL A 194 -20.94 -1.00 -1.04
N PRO A 195 -20.18 -1.91 -1.66
CA PRO A 195 -20.73 -3.14 -2.21
C PRO A 195 -21.23 -4.06 -1.08
N PRO A 196 -22.22 -4.93 -1.35
CA PRO A 196 -22.68 -5.89 -0.36
C PRO A 196 -21.54 -6.82 0.12
N PRO A 197 -21.55 -7.29 1.38
CA PRO A 197 -20.51 -8.16 1.95
C PRO A 197 -20.29 -9.50 1.20
N THR A 198 -21.20 -9.85 0.29
CA THR A 198 -21.19 -11.09 -0.50
C THR A 198 -20.30 -11.00 -1.75
N TYR A 199 -19.77 -9.82 -2.09
CA TYR A 199 -18.77 -9.68 -3.14
C TYR A 199 -17.43 -10.23 -2.63
N ALA A 200 -17.09 -11.45 -3.06
CA ALA A 200 -15.80 -12.08 -2.77
C ALA A 200 -14.63 -11.47 -3.56
N ASP A 201 -14.87 -10.40 -4.32
CA ASP A 201 -13.87 -9.76 -5.15
C ASP A 201 -12.96 -8.86 -4.29
N THR A 202 -11.66 -9.14 -4.32
CA THR A 202 -10.66 -8.21 -3.82
C THR A 202 -10.57 -6.99 -4.74
N TYR A 203 -10.80 -5.79 -4.21
CA TYR A 203 -10.86 -4.57 -5.02
C TYR A 203 -9.47 -4.02 -5.37
N ILE A 204 -8.50 -4.11 -4.45
CA ILE A 204 -7.17 -3.55 -4.65
C ILE A 204 -6.09 -4.59 -4.35
N PHE A 205 -6.20 -5.31 -3.23
CA PHE A 205 -5.18 -6.28 -2.83
C PHE A 205 -5.60 -7.69 -3.20
N THR A 206 -4.95 -8.30 -4.20
CA THR A 206 -5.25 -9.68 -4.57
C THR A 206 -5.04 -10.62 -3.40
N SER A 207 -6.04 -11.47 -3.10
CA SER A 207 -5.89 -12.48 -2.05
C SER A 207 -4.79 -13.45 -2.47
N ARG A 208 -3.87 -13.76 -1.56
CA ARG A 208 -3.13 -15.02 -1.59
C ARG A 208 -3.89 -15.95 -0.65
N SER A 209 -4.43 -17.02 -1.19
CA SER A 209 -5.00 -18.10 -0.41
C SER A 209 -3.98 -18.56 0.63
N LEU A 210 -4.21 -18.25 1.91
CA LEU A 210 -3.63 -19.02 3.00
C LEU A 210 -4.41 -20.35 3.08
N GLN A 211 -4.24 -21.19 2.08
CA GLN A 211 -4.11 -22.62 2.35
C GLN A 211 -2.63 -22.88 2.60
N VAL A 212 -2.13 -22.33 3.70
CA VAL A 212 -0.93 -22.88 4.34
C VAL A 212 -1.50 -23.99 5.22
N GLN A 213 -1.42 -25.22 4.71
CA GLN A 213 -1.62 -26.42 5.53
C GLN A 213 -0.52 -26.52 6.58
#